data_AF-A0A2V5PP87-F1
#
_entry.id   AF-A0A2V5PP87-F1
#
_cell.length_a   1.000
_cell.length_b   1.000
_cell.length_c   1.000
_cell.angle_alpha   90.00
_cell.angle_beta   90.00
_cell.angle_gamma   90.00
#
_symmetry.space_group_name_H-M   'P 1'
#
loop_
_entity.id
_entity.type
_entity.pdbx_description
1 polymer ?
#
loop_
_entity_poly.entity_id
_entity_poly.type
_entity_poly.pdbx_seq_one_letter_code
_entity_poly.pdbx_strand_id
1 'polypeptide(L)'
;MSTAILEKLPIKIFADGADLEGIIDLYRKPYIKGLTTNPTLMRKVGVTDYEDFAKSVLESVTDKPISFEVFSDEFPEMRRQALKIRDWQENVYVKIPITNTRAESAIDLIRDLAAEGVKLN
;
A
#
# COMPACT_ATOMS: atom_id res chain seq x y z
N MET A 1 24.38 12.20 -4.87
CA MET A 1 24.82 11.22 -3.85
C MET A 1 25.04 9.87 -4.52
N SER A 2 26.05 9.10 -4.13
CA SER A 2 26.25 7.74 -4.66
C SER A 2 25.16 6.80 -4.11
N THR A 3 24.63 5.91 -4.95
CA THR A 3 23.67 4.87 -4.55
C THR A 3 24.20 3.98 -3.43
N ALA A 4 25.52 3.78 -3.37
CA ALA A 4 26.20 3.02 -2.32
C ALA A 4 26.02 3.62 -0.91
N ILE A 5 25.75 4.92 -0.79
CA ILE A 5 25.44 5.56 0.49
C ILE A 5 24.00 5.22 0.90
N LEU A 6 23.06 5.28 -0.04
CA LEU A 6 21.64 5.03 0.20
C LEU A 6 21.38 3.58 0.67
N GLU A 7 22.13 2.63 0.13
CA GLU A 7 22.02 1.21 0.53
C GLU A 7 22.52 0.93 1.95
N LYS A 8 23.40 1.77 2.49
CA LYS A 8 24.01 1.61 3.83
C LYS A 8 23.28 2.38 4.92
N LEU A 9 22.17 3.03 4.59
CA LEU A 9 21.39 3.75 5.59
C LEU A 9 20.80 2.76 6.61
N PRO A 10 20.78 3.11 7.90
CA PRO A 10 20.09 2.30 8.92
C PRO A 10 18.56 2.37 8.78
N ILE A 11 18.06 3.31 7.97
CA ILE A 11 16.64 3.50 7.68
C ILE A 11 16.23 2.74 6.41
N LYS A 12 14.94 2.36 6.35
CA LYS A 12 14.33 1.85 5.13
C LYS A 12 13.74 3.02 4.34
N ILE A 13 14.05 3.09 3.05
CA ILE A 13 13.44 4.06 2.14
C ILE A 13 12.25 3.39 1.45
N PHE A 14 11.08 4.01 1.52
CA PHE A 14 9.89 3.62 0.78
C PHE A 14 9.62 4.66 -0.31
N ALA A 15 9.02 4.24 -1.41
CA ALA A 15 8.67 5.14 -2.51
C ALA A 15 7.18 5.07 -2.84
N ASP A 16 6.59 6.24 -3.06
CA ASP A 16 5.23 6.36 -3.59
C ASP A 16 5.22 6.18 -5.10
N GLY A 17 4.35 5.29 -5.58
CA GLY A 17 4.11 5.07 -6.99
C GLY A 17 2.66 5.36 -7.40
N ALA A 18 2.50 5.87 -8.62
CA ALA A 18 1.20 6.30 -9.17
C ALA A 18 0.72 5.41 -10.32
N ASP A 19 1.64 4.95 -11.16
CA ASP A 19 1.39 4.09 -12.32
C ASP A 19 2.31 2.86 -12.30
N LEU A 20 2.01 1.89 -13.18
CA LEU A 20 2.71 0.60 -13.21
C LEU A 20 4.19 0.74 -13.58
N GLU A 21 4.51 1.53 -14.60
CA GLU A 21 5.89 1.71 -15.09
C GLU A 21 6.75 2.38 -14.01
N GLY A 22 6.24 3.46 -13.41
CA GLY A 22 6.89 4.15 -12.31
C GLY A 22 7.11 3.27 -11.09
N ILE A 23 6.14 2.42 -10.72
CA ILE A 23 6.29 1.46 -9.61
C ILE A 23 7.38 0.44 -9.93
N ILE A 24 7.42 -0.11 -11.14
CA ILE A 24 8.43 -1.10 -11.54
C ILE A 24 9.83 -0.48 -11.50
N ASP A 25 9.98 0.76 -11.96
CA ASP A 25 11.27 1.45 -11.93
C ASP A 25 11.74 1.77 -10.50
N LEU A 26 10.82 2.12 -9.60
CA LEU A 26 11.12 2.29 -8.18
C LEU A 26 11.47 0.94 -7.52
N TYR A 27 10.73 -0.11 -7.86
CA TYR A 27 10.96 -1.47 -7.38
C TYR A 27 12.35 -1.98 -7.74
N ARG A 28 12.84 -1.71 -8.95
CA ARG A 28 14.19 -2.12 -9.41
C ARG A 28 15.34 -1.46 -8.64
N LYS A 29 15.08 -0.38 -7.90
CA LYS A 29 16.13 0.33 -7.14
C LYS A 29 16.47 -0.44 -5.86
N PRO A 30 17.73 -0.85 -5.64
CA PRO A 30 18.13 -1.68 -4.49
C PRO A 30 17.99 -0.98 -3.13
N TYR A 31 18.10 0.35 -3.10
CA TYR A 31 17.92 1.15 -1.88
C TYR A 31 16.45 1.39 -1.51
N ILE A 32 15.50 1.14 -2.42
CA ILE A 32 14.07 1.15 -2.10
C ILE A 32 13.70 -0.19 -1.46
N LYS A 33 13.21 -0.13 -0.22
CA LYS A 33 12.90 -1.29 0.64
C LYS A 33 11.41 -1.58 0.74
N GLY A 34 10.57 -0.78 0.10
CA GLY A 34 9.13 -0.97 0.01
C GLY A 34 8.47 0.12 -0.81
N LEU A 35 7.18 -0.06 -1.07
CA LEU A 35 6.39 0.80 -1.94
C LEU A 35 5.09 1.18 -1.24
N THR A 36 4.56 2.34 -1.59
CA THR A 36 3.26 2.81 -1.15
C THR A 36 2.48 3.29 -2.36
N THR A 37 1.17 3.04 -2.36
CA THR A 37 0.26 3.61 -3.35
C THR A 37 -0.59 4.71 -2.72
N ASN A 38 -0.99 5.64 -3.57
CA ASN A 38 -1.89 6.73 -3.19
C ASN A 38 -2.97 6.83 -4.27
N PRO A 39 -4.24 6.53 -3.95
CA PRO A 39 -5.30 6.56 -4.94
C PRO A 39 -5.51 7.91 -5.64
N THR A 40 -5.18 9.01 -4.96
CA THR A 40 -5.22 10.36 -5.57
C THR A 40 -4.19 10.49 -6.70
N LEU A 41 -2.98 9.94 -6.52
CA LEU A 41 -1.96 9.95 -7.57
C LEU A 41 -2.35 9.04 -8.74
N MET A 42 -2.88 7.86 -8.43
CA MET A 42 -3.32 6.87 -9.42
C MET A 42 -4.47 7.40 -10.28
N ARG A 43 -5.45 8.07 -9.66
CA ARG A 43 -6.54 8.73 -10.39
C ARG A 43 -6.03 9.83 -11.33
N LYS A 44 -5.01 10.61 -10.93
CA LYS A 44 -4.43 11.67 -11.76
C LYS A 44 -3.77 11.13 -13.02
N VAL A 45 -3.25 9.91 -12.99
CA VAL A 45 -2.63 9.24 -14.15
C VAL A 45 -3.60 8.32 -14.91
N GLY A 46 -4.90 8.37 -14.57
CA GLY A 46 -5.96 7.71 -15.34
C GLY A 46 -6.28 6.27 -14.93
N VAL A 47 -5.82 5.80 -13.77
CA VAL A 47 -6.24 4.49 -13.23
C VAL A 47 -7.72 4.55 -12.86
N THR A 48 -8.53 3.72 -13.54
CA THR A 48 -9.98 3.62 -13.33
C THR A 48 -10.40 2.36 -12.59
N ASP A 49 -9.63 1.28 -12.71
CA ASP A 49 -9.80 0.05 -11.94
C ASP A 49 -8.61 -0.13 -10.98
N TYR A 50 -8.89 0.03 -9.69
CA TYR A 50 -7.87 -0.04 -8.65
C TYR A 50 -7.39 -1.47 -8.39
N GLU A 51 -8.30 -2.45 -8.45
CA GLU A 51 -7.95 -3.83 -8.15
C GLU A 51 -7.16 -4.46 -9.29
N ASP A 52 -7.60 -4.24 -10.53
CA ASP A 52 -6.85 -4.72 -11.70
C ASP A 52 -5.46 -4.09 -11.75
N PHE A 53 -5.36 -2.78 -11.49
CA PHE A 53 -4.07 -2.11 -11.34
C PHE A 53 -3.20 -2.75 -10.25
N ALA A 54 -3.76 -2.95 -9.05
CA ALA A 54 -3.02 -3.50 -7.93
C ALA A 54 -2.50 -4.91 -8.25
N LYS A 55 -3.33 -5.75 -8.88
CA LYS A 55 -2.92 -7.08 -9.34
C LYS A 55 -1.82 -7.03 -10.40
N SER A 56 -1.92 -6.15 -11.39
CA SER A 56 -0.85 -5.96 -12.39
C SER A 56 0.47 -5.50 -11.75
N VAL A 57 0.42 -4.67 -10.72
CA VAL A 57 1.63 -4.30 -9.95
C VAL A 57 2.21 -5.51 -9.21
N LEU A 58 1.36 -6.33 -8.60
CA LEU A 58 1.78 -7.49 -7.80
C LEU A 58 2.38 -8.61 -8.65
N GLU A 59 2.07 -8.71 -9.94
CA GLU A 59 2.79 -9.58 -10.89
C GLU A 59 4.29 -9.27 -10.97
N SER A 60 4.68 -8.00 -10.72
CA SER A 60 6.08 -7.56 -10.75
C SER A 60 6.70 -7.40 -9.36
N VAL A 61 5.94 -6.88 -8.39
CA VAL A 61 6.40 -6.58 -7.03
C VAL A 61 6.06 -7.75 -6.11
N THR A 62 6.95 -8.74 -6.04
CA THR A 62 6.66 -10.02 -5.39
C THR A 62 7.28 -10.19 -4.00
N ASP A 63 8.33 -9.44 -3.67
CA ASP A 63 9.11 -9.62 -2.43
C ASP A 63 9.13 -8.38 -1.52
N LYS A 64 9.11 -7.17 -2.08
CA LYS A 64 9.13 -5.93 -1.31
C LYS A 64 7.74 -5.60 -0.77
N PRO A 65 7.62 -5.11 0.48
CA PRO A 65 6.34 -4.69 1.04
C PRO A 65 5.73 -3.57 0.20
N ILE A 66 4.45 -3.69 -0.15
CA ILE A 66 3.70 -2.68 -0.89
C ILE A 66 2.37 -2.39 -0.21
N SER A 67 2.02 -1.10 -0.08
CA SER A 67 0.77 -0.68 0.58
C SER A 67 -0.32 -0.27 -0.41
N PHE A 68 -1.53 -0.79 -0.20
CA PHE A 68 -2.77 -0.39 -0.88
C PHE A 68 -3.80 0.12 0.13
N GLU A 69 -4.74 0.96 -0.28
CA GLU A 69 -5.60 1.75 0.60
C GLU A 69 -7.08 1.39 0.44
N VAL A 70 -7.80 1.37 1.56
CA VAL A 70 -9.27 1.28 1.58
C VAL A 70 -9.89 2.62 1.21
N PHE A 71 -11.08 2.59 0.60
CA PHE A 71 -11.74 3.79 0.08
C PHE A 71 -12.97 4.22 0.86
N SER A 72 -13.63 3.26 1.50
CA SER A 72 -14.89 3.53 2.16
C SER A 72 -14.72 4.43 3.37
N ASP A 73 -15.75 5.22 3.66
CA ASP A 73 -15.87 5.99 4.91
C ASP A 73 -16.54 5.19 6.04
N GLU A 74 -17.17 4.05 5.70
CA GLU A 74 -17.88 3.18 6.63
C GLU A 74 -17.01 2.01 7.09
N PHE A 75 -16.80 1.86 8.41
CA PHE A 75 -15.92 0.83 8.98
C PHE A 75 -16.25 -0.61 8.57
N PRO A 76 -17.52 -1.06 8.49
CA PRO A 76 -17.82 -2.41 8.01
C PRO A 76 -17.32 -2.66 6.58
N GLU A 77 -17.40 -1.64 5.74
CA GLU A 77 -16.94 -1.72 4.35
C GLU A 77 -15.42 -1.57 4.26
N MET A 78 -14.78 -0.69 5.06
CA MET A 78 -13.32 -0.65 5.18
C MET A 78 -12.76 -2.02 5.56
N ARG A 79 -13.40 -2.70 6.51
CA ARG A 79 -13.03 -4.06 6.92
C ARG A 79 -13.12 -5.05 5.76
N ARG A 80 -14.24 -5.04 5.02
CA ARG A 80 -14.43 -5.90 3.85
C ARG A 80 -13.35 -5.67 2.79
N GLN A 81 -13.03 -4.41 2.52
CA GLN A 81 -11.97 -4.02 1.58
C GLN A 81 -10.59 -4.47 2.08
N ALA A 82 -10.28 -4.26 3.36
CA ALA A 82 -9.01 -4.65 3.96
C ALA A 82 -8.75 -6.16 3.87
N LEU A 83 -9.75 -6.98 4.19
CA LEU A 83 -9.64 -8.43 4.07
C LEU A 83 -9.43 -8.87 2.61
N LYS A 84 -10.13 -8.23 1.67
CA LYS A 84 -9.94 -8.48 0.23
C LYS A 84 -8.53 -8.12 -0.23
N ILE A 85 -8.02 -6.96 0.15
CA ILE A 85 -6.68 -6.47 -0.22
C ILE A 85 -5.60 -7.38 0.38
N ARG A 86 -5.74 -7.81 1.64
CA ARG A 86 -4.81 -8.74 2.32
C ARG A 86 -4.61 -10.02 1.50
N ASP A 87 -5.69 -10.52 0.91
CA ASP A 87 -5.68 -11.82 0.22
C ASP A 87 -5.05 -11.75 -1.18
N TRP A 88 -4.62 -10.56 -1.66
CA TRP A 88 -3.99 -10.43 -2.98
C TRP A 88 -2.58 -11.02 -3.05
N GLN A 89 -1.72 -10.75 -2.06
CA GLN A 89 -0.37 -11.31 -2.00
C GLN A 89 0.25 -11.14 -0.60
N GLU A 90 1.21 -12.00 -0.23
CA GLU A 90 1.80 -12.00 1.11
C GLU A 90 2.55 -10.69 1.47
N ASN A 91 3.15 -10.01 0.50
CA ASN A 91 3.89 -8.75 0.72
C ASN A 91 2.98 -7.50 0.80
N VAL A 92 1.65 -7.66 0.73
CA VAL A 92 0.70 -6.55 0.78
C VAL A 92 0.48 -6.05 2.20
N TYR A 93 0.47 -4.72 2.33
CA TYR A 93 0.01 -3.99 3.52
C TYR A 93 -1.26 -3.20 3.16
N VAL A 94 -2.20 -3.14 4.09
CA VAL A 94 -3.45 -2.39 3.94
C VAL A 94 -3.35 -1.08 4.71
N LYS A 95 -3.50 0.04 4.01
CA LYS A 95 -3.60 1.36 4.61
C LYS A 95 -5.01 1.58 5.15
N ILE A 96 -5.10 1.84 6.45
CA ILE A 96 -6.36 2.21 7.11
C ILE A 96 -6.18 3.62 7.69
N PRO A 97 -7.04 4.58 7.34
CA PRO A 97 -6.95 5.89 7.94
C PRO A 97 -7.28 5.80 9.44
N ILE A 98 -6.55 6.51 10.29
CA ILE A 98 -6.83 6.54 11.75
C ILE A 98 -8.22 7.14 12.03
N THR A 99 -8.58 8.10 11.18
CA THR A 99 -9.83 8.82 10.93
C THR A 99 -10.80 8.28 9.88
N ASN A 100 -12.11 8.22 10.08
CA ASN A 100 -13.01 8.45 8.93
C ASN A 100 -13.26 9.97 8.73
N THR A 101 -14.05 10.36 7.72
CA THR A 101 -14.35 11.77 7.41
C THR A 101 -15.20 12.48 8.47
N ARG A 102 -15.82 11.70 9.37
CA ARG A 102 -16.59 12.19 10.53
C ARG A 102 -15.76 12.29 11.81
N ALA A 103 -14.43 12.12 11.70
CA ALA A 103 -13.49 12.08 12.84
C ALA A 103 -13.73 10.93 13.83
N GLU A 104 -14.44 9.88 13.40
CA GLU A 104 -14.60 8.66 14.19
C GLU A 104 -13.31 7.83 14.10
N SER A 105 -12.87 7.29 15.23
CA SER A 105 -11.60 6.56 15.31
C SER A 105 -11.71 5.15 14.71
N ALA A 106 -10.77 4.80 13.83
CA ALA A 106 -10.63 3.46 13.28
C ALA A 106 -9.79 2.51 14.16
N ILE A 107 -9.37 2.92 15.36
CA ILE A 107 -8.46 2.14 16.21
C ILE A 107 -9.02 0.75 16.54
N ASP A 108 -10.32 0.64 16.83
CA ASP A 108 -10.94 -0.66 17.08
C ASP A 108 -10.90 -1.56 15.84
N LEU A 109 -11.21 -1.00 14.66
CA LEU A 109 -11.09 -1.71 13.38
C LEU A 109 -9.64 -2.17 13.11
N ILE A 110 -8.66 -1.29 13.32
CA ILE A 110 -7.23 -1.57 13.13
C ILE A 110 -6.80 -2.71 14.06
N ARG A 111 -7.20 -2.67 15.33
CA ARG A 111 -6.89 -3.72 16.31
C ARG A 111 -7.47 -5.07 15.86
N ASP A 112 -8.72 -5.09 15.43
CA ASP A 112 -9.39 -6.33 15.02
C ASP A 112 -8.76 -6.90 13.74
N LEU A 113 -8.46 -6.06 12.74
CA LEU A 113 -7.74 -6.47 11.52
C LEU A 113 -6.34 -7.00 11.82
N ALA A 114 -5.61 -6.38 12.75
CA ALA A 114 -4.29 -6.86 13.17
C ALA A 114 -4.38 -8.23 13.85
N ALA A 115 -5.38 -8.45 14.71
CA ALA A 115 -5.65 -9.74 15.35
C ALA A 115 -5.97 -10.84 14.33
N GLU A 116 -6.51 -10.46 13.16
CA GLU A 116 -6.78 -11.35 12.02
C GLU A 116 -5.61 -11.47 11.03
N GLY A 117 -4.43 -10.97 11.40
CA GLY A 117 -3.21 -11.13 10.61
C GLY A 117 -3.11 -10.22 9.38
N VAL A 118 -3.96 -9.20 9.27
CA VAL A 118 -3.81 -8.18 8.23
C VAL A 118 -2.54 -7.37 8.53
N LYS A 119 -1.63 -7.28 7.56
CA LYS A 119 -0.47 -6.37 7.63
C LYS A 119 -0.98 -4.96 7.39
N LEU A 120 -0.90 -4.08 8.39
CA LEU A 120 -1.50 -2.75 8.35
C LEU A 120 -0.43 -1.66 8.18
N ASN A 121 -0.80 -0.56 7.52
CA ASN A 121 -0.05 0.68 7.42
C ASN A 121 -0.93 1.84 7.90
#